data_AF-A0A915NDE6-F1
#
_entry.id   AF-A0A915NDE6-F1
#
_cell.length_a   1.000
_cell.length_b   1.000
_cell.length_c   1.000
_cell.angle_alpha   90.00
_cell.angle_beta   90.00
_cell.angle_gamma   90.00
#
_symmetry.space_group_name_H-M   'P 1'
#
loop_
_entity.id
_entity.type
_entity.pdbx_description
1 polymer ?
#
loop_
_entity_poly.entity_id
_entity_poly.type
_entity_poly.pdbx_seq_one_letter_code
_entity_poly.pdbx_strand_id
1 'polypeptide(L)'
;MPAQDEIFRNIRVVAQGLDALRDEHEAIKNKLTGGIDLLTPDERQLIDEKTSIVDRNLENILLGVEEAQVMVALASHFQNLEADKQKYKAQVRRLCQENAWIRDELNSTQQQLRTAMQ
;
A
#
# COMPACT_ATOMS: atom_id res chain seq x y z
N MET A 1 -8.46 -11.90 -6.60
CA MET A 1 -8.76 -10.82 -7.55
C MET A 1 -7.46 -10.47 -8.25
N PRO A 2 -7.15 -11.05 -9.42
CA PRO A 2 -5.84 -10.90 -10.04
C PRO A 2 -5.50 -9.44 -10.42
N ALA A 3 -6.49 -8.63 -10.78
CA ALA A 3 -6.29 -7.23 -11.15
C ALA A 3 -5.83 -6.33 -9.98
N GLN A 4 -6.17 -6.66 -8.73
CA GLN A 4 -5.87 -5.80 -7.58
C GLN A 4 -4.46 -6.06 -7.04
N ASP A 5 -4.04 -7.34 -7.03
CA ASP A 5 -2.66 -7.71 -6.73
C ASP A 5 -1.67 -7.12 -7.75
N GLU A 6 -2.09 -7.01 -9.00
CA GLU A 6 -1.34 -6.32 -10.05
C GLU A 6 -1.22 -4.82 -9.79
N ILE A 7 -2.31 -4.15 -9.37
CA ILE A 7 -2.27 -2.73 -8.97
C ILE A 7 -1.28 -2.52 -7.82
N PHE A 8 -1.31 -3.37 -6.78
CA PHE A 8 -0.40 -3.23 -5.65
C PHE A 8 1.06 -3.48 -6.03
N ARG A 9 1.31 -4.45 -6.91
CA ARG A 9 2.64 -4.68 -7.47
C ARG A 9 3.13 -3.47 -8.25
N ASN A 10 2.27 -2.89 -9.10
CA ASN A 10 2.61 -1.72 -9.90
C ASN A 10 2.89 -0.49 -9.03
N ILE A 11 2.09 -0.24 -7.99
CA ILE A 11 2.33 0.85 -7.03
C ILE A 11 3.71 0.69 -6.36
N ARG A 12 4.08 -0.52 -5.94
CA ARG A 12 5.40 -0.77 -5.33
C ARG A 12 6.55 -0.54 -6.33
N VAL A 13 6.37 -0.95 -7.58
CA VAL A 13 7.37 -0.72 -8.64
C VAL A 13 7.53 0.78 -8.92
N VAL A 14 6.42 1.53 -9.00
CA VAL A 14 6.46 2.99 -9.20
C VAL A 14 7.15 3.68 -8.03
N ALA A 15 6.84 3.31 -6.78
CA ALA A 15 7.50 3.87 -5.60
C ALA A 15 9.03 3.66 -5.64
N GLN A 16 9.47 2.44 -5.95
CA GLN A 16 10.90 2.13 -6.09
C GLN A 16 11.56 2.89 -7.24
N GLY A 17 10.85 3.07 -8.36
CA GLY A 17 11.34 3.86 -9.49
C GLY A 17 11.51 5.33 -9.15
N LEU A 18 10.58 5.90 -8.36
CA LEU A 18 10.67 7.28 -7.89
C LEU A 18 11.82 7.48 -6.89
N ASP A 19 12.04 6.52 -5.98
CA ASP A 19 13.20 6.55 -5.07
C ASP A 19 14.52 6.52 -5.84
N ALA A 20 14.64 5.66 -6.86
CA ALA A 20 15.84 5.60 -7.70
C ALA A 20 16.05 6.92 -8.47
N LEU A 21 14.98 7.50 -9.03
CA LEU A 21 15.05 8.76 -9.76
C LEU A 21 15.45 9.92 -8.84
N ARG A 22 14.98 9.93 -7.58
CA ARG A 22 15.44 10.90 -6.57
C ARG A 22 16.95 10.82 -6.39
N ASP A 23 17.48 9.62 -6.17
CA ASP A 23 18.90 9.41 -5.90
C ASP A 23 19.77 9.82 -7.11
N GLU A 24 19.29 9.55 -8.33
CA GLU A 24 19.93 10.01 -9.57
C GLU A 24 19.95 11.54 -9.68
N HIS A 25 18.83 12.21 -9.35
CA HIS A 25 18.74 13.67 -9.37
C HIS A 25 19.61 14.33 -8.30
N GLU A 26 19.71 13.76 -7.09
CA GLU A 26 20.66 14.22 -6.06
C GLU A 26 22.11 14.09 -6.54
N ALA A 27 22.46 12.99 -7.20
CA ALA A 27 23.78 12.80 -7.76
C ALA A 27 24.10 13.82 -8.88
N ILE A 28 23.11 14.16 -9.72
CA ILE A 28 23.25 15.20 -10.75
C ILE A 28 23.46 16.57 -10.10
N LYS A 29 22.64 16.91 -9.09
CA LYS A 29 22.76 18.16 -8.34
C LYS A 29 24.16 18.31 -7.74
N ASN A 30 24.64 17.28 -7.04
CA ASN A 30 25.97 17.27 -6.43
C ASN A 30 27.09 17.48 -7.46
N LYS A 31 26.95 16.92 -8.67
CA LYS A 31 27.90 17.11 -9.78
C LYS A 31 27.84 18.52 -10.36
N LEU A 32 26.65 19.12 -10.50
CA LEU A 32 26.47 20.48 -11.00
C LEU A 32 27.06 21.51 -10.04
N THR A 33 26.87 21.30 -8.74
CA THR A 33 27.45 22.16 -7.70
C THR A 33 28.94 21.90 -7.47
N GLY A 34 29.45 20.76 -7.94
CA GLY A 34 30.84 20.38 -7.84
C GLY A 34 31.71 21.10 -8.86
N GLY A 35 32.68 21.89 -8.40
CA GLY A 35 33.64 22.57 -9.27
C GLY A 35 33.21 23.94 -9.79
N ILE A 36 32.17 24.53 -9.20
CA ILE A 36 31.68 25.88 -9.53
C ILE A 36 32.79 26.94 -9.44
N ASP A 37 33.74 26.77 -8.53
CA ASP A 37 34.80 27.76 -8.25
C ASP A 37 35.76 28.01 -9.42
N LEU A 38 35.85 27.09 -10.39
CA LEU A 38 36.77 27.19 -11.54
C LEU A 38 36.11 27.76 -12.80
N LEU A 39 34.83 28.12 -12.74
CA LEU A 39 34.02 28.49 -13.91
C LEU A 39 34.00 29.99 -14.19
N THR A 40 33.86 30.32 -15.47
CA THR A 40 33.60 31.68 -15.96
C THR A 40 32.20 32.17 -15.55
N PRO A 41 31.94 33.49 -15.57
CA PRO A 41 30.64 34.05 -15.18
C PRO A 41 29.46 33.47 -16.00
N ASP A 42 29.64 33.30 -17.31
CA ASP A 42 28.61 32.74 -18.20
C ASP A 42 28.35 31.26 -17.90
N GLU A 43 29.39 30.49 -17.60
CA GLU A 43 29.28 29.09 -17.17
C GLU A 43 28.59 28.95 -15.81
N ARG A 44 28.85 29.89 -14.87
CA ARG A 44 28.15 29.92 -13.58
C ARG A 44 26.66 30.21 -13.75
N GLN A 45 26.31 31.20 -14.56
CA GLN A 45 24.91 31.52 -14.84
C GLN A 45 24.17 30.30 -15.43
N LEU A 46 24.81 29.60 -16.38
CA LEU A 46 24.25 28.39 -16.97
C LEU A 46 24.08 27.25 -15.93
N ILE A 47 25.04 27.10 -15.01
CA ILE A 47 24.95 26.10 -13.93
C ILE A 47 23.87 26.46 -12.92
N ASP A 48 23.70 27.73 -12.58
CA ASP A 48 22.65 28.18 -11.66
C ASP A 48 21.26 27.89 -12.24
N GLU A 49 21.05 28.16 -13.53
CA GLU A 49 19.81 27.83 -14.24
C GLU A 49 19.55 26.31 -14.26
N LYS A 50 20.57 25.50 -14.56
CA LYS A 50 20.46 24.03 -14.53
C LYS A 50 20.18 23.51 -13.13
N THR A 51 20.82 24.07 -12.12
CA THR A 51 20.64 23.68 -10.71
C THR A 51 19.22 24.00 -10.26
N SER A 52 18.68 25.16 -10.63
CA SER A 52 17.29 25.53 -10.36
C SER A 52 16.29 24.55 -10.98
N ILE A 53 16.53 24.09 -12.21
CA ILE A 53 15.69 23.07 -12.86
C ILE A 53 15.77 21.73 -12.10
N VAL A 54 16.98 21.31 -11.72
CA VAL A 54 17.19 20.06 -10.99
C VAL A 54 16.52 20.10 -9.61
N ASP A 55 16.59 21.24 -8.91
CA ASP A 55 15.94 21.44 -7.62
C ASP A 55 14.42 21.33 -7.73
N ARG A 56 13.82 21.97 -8.75
CA ARG A 56 12.38 21.86 -9.00
C ARG A 56 11.96 20.43 -9.35
N ASN A 57 12.76 19.72 -10.13
CA ASN A 57 12.49 18.33 -10.43
C ASN A 57 12.59 17.45 -9.18
N LEU A 58 13.58 17.72 -8.31
CA LEU A 58 13.74 17.00 -7.06
C LEU A 58 12.55 17.21 -6.13
N GLU A 59 12.03 18.45 -6.01
CA GLU A 59 10.81 18.74 -5.25
C GLU A 59 9.61 17.94 -5.77
N ASN A 60 9.40 17.91 -7.09
CA ASN A 60 8.33 17.13 -7.70
C ASN A 60 8.49 15.62 -7.45
N ILE A 61 9.71 15.10 -7.52
CA ILE A 61 10.00 13.69 -7.26
C ILE A 61 9.72 13.36 -5.78
N LEU A 62 10.15 14.21 -4.85
CA LEU A 62 9.91 14.02 -3.42
C LEU A 62 8.40 13.98 -3.12
N LEU A 63 7.62 14.90 -3.67
CA LEU A 63 6.15 14.86 -3.56
C LEU A 63 5.59 13.55 -4.12
N GLY A 64 6.04 13.13 -5.31
CA GLY A 64 5.63 11.86 -5.92
C GLY A 64 5.99 10.63 -5.06
N VAL A 65 7.16 10.63 -4.41
CA VAL A 65 7.58 9.56 -3.48
C VAL A 65 6.65 9.51 -2.28
N GLU A 66 6.34 10.66 -1.66
CA GLU A 66 5.43 10.73 -0.51
C GLU A 66 4.02 10.24 -0.88
N GLU A 67 3.49 10.68 -2.03
CA GLU A 67 2.20 10.21 -2.54
C GLU A 67 2.20 8.70 -2.81
N ALA A 68 3.25 8.16 -3.43
CA ALA A 68 3.39 6.73 -3.67
C ALA A 68 3.47 5.92 -2.36
N GLN A 69 4.15 6.43 -1.33
CA GLN A 69 4.18 5.81 -0.01
C GLN A 69 2.79 5.76 0.64
N VAL A 70 2.00 6.83 0.52
CA VAL A 70 0.59 6.85 0.96
C VAL A 70 -0.22 5.78 0.22
N MET A 71 -0.03 5.64 -1.09
CA MET A 71 -0.71 4.60 -1.88
C MET A 71 -0.33 3.19 -1.43
N VAL A 72 0.94 2.93 -1.10
CA VAL A 72 1.40 1.64 -0.55
C VAL A 72 0.78 1.35 0.82
N ALA A 73 0.71 2.35 1.70
CA ALA A 73 0.09 2.18 3.01
C ALA A 73 -1.40 1.88 2.89
N LEU A 74 -2.10 2.60 2.00
CA LEU A 74 -3.51 2.38 1.71
C LEU A 74 -3.78 0.99 1.12
N ALA A 75 -2.92 0.54 0.21
CA ALA A 75 -2.96 -0.79 -0.36
C ALA A 75 -2.92 -1.90 0.70
N SER A 76 -1.96 -1.80 1.63
CA SER A 76 -1.84 -2.72 2.76
C SER A 76 -3.08 -2.71 3.65
N HIS A 77 -3.62 -1.52 3.94
CA HIS A 77 -4.84 -1.39 4.74
C HIS A 77 -6.05 -2.08 4.08
N PHE A 78 -6.23 -1.93 2.76
CA PHE A 78 -7.28 -2.63 2.03
C PHE A 78 -7.14 -4.15 2.08
N GLN A 79 -5.92 -4.68 1.94
CA GLN A 79 -5.67 -6.12 2.07
C GLN A 79 -6.09 -6.64 3.45
N ASN A 80 -5.79 -5.91 4.51
CA ASN A 80 -6.20 -6.26 5.87
C ASN A 80 -7.73 -6.22 6.04
N LEU A 81 -8.39 -5.17 5.55
CA LEU A 81 -9.86 -5.08 5.60
C LEU A 81 -10.55 -6.22 4.84
N GLU A 82 -10.01 -6.62 3.69
CA GLU A 82 -10.53 -7.75 2.93
C GLU A 82 -10.37 -9.06 3.71
N ALA A 83 -9.20 -9.28 4.33
CA ALA A 83 -8.94 -10.44 5.16
C ALA A 83 -9.91 -10.52 6.36
N ASP A 84 -10.13 -9.39 7.04
CA ASP A 84 -11.08 -9.30 8.16
C ASP A 84 -12.52 -9.57 7.70
N LYS A 85 -12.94 -9.00 6.57
CA LYS A 85 -14.24 -9.28 5.96
C LYS A 85 -14.42 -10.77 5.67
N GLN A 86 -13.41 -11.46 5.15
CA GLN A 86 -13.51 -12.92 4.93
C GLN A 86 -13.57 -13.69 6.25
N LYS A 87 -12.82 -13.26 7.27
CA LYS A 87 -12.86 -13.84 8.62
C LYS A 87 -14.25 -13.71 9.24
N TYR A 88 -14.87 -12.53 9.18
CA TYR A 88 -16.23 -12.33 9.68
C TYR A 88 -17.25 -13.16 8.91
N LYS A 89 -17.15 -13.25 7.58
CA LYS A 89 -18.01 -14.15 6.79
C LYS A 89 -17.88 -15.61 7.21
N ALA A 90 -16.66 -16.07 7.51
CA ALA A 90 -16.45 -17.42 8.01
C ALA A 90 -17.06 -17.62 9.41
N GLN A 91 -16.93 -16.63 10.31
CA GLN A 91 -17.55 -16.67 11.63
C GLN A 91 -19.08 -16.72 11.55
N VAL A 92 -19.69 -15.89 10.70
CA VAL A 92 -21.15 -15.92 10.50
C VAL A 92 -21.60 -17.31 10.05
N ARG A 93 -20.92 -17.92 9.07
CA ARG A 93 -21.23 -19.29 8.62
C ARG A 93 -21.12 -20.31 9.75
N ARG A 94 -20.05 -20.23 10.55
CA ARG A 94 -19.83 -21.11 11.70
C ARG A 94 -20.94 -20.97 12.74
N LEU A 95 -21.29 -19.74 13.12
CA LEU A 95 -22.35 -19.46 14.09
C LEU A 95 -23.73 -19.93 13.58
N CYS A 96 -24.02 -19.82 12.29
CA CYS A 96 -25.25 -20.36 11.72
C CYS A 96 -25.28 -21.90 11.82
N GLN A 97 -24.16 -22.57 11.57
CA GLN A 97 -24.05 -24.03 11.74
C GLN A 97 -24.21 -24.45 13.19
N GLU A 98 -23.53 -23.77 14.12
CA GLU A 98 -23.66 -24.02 15.56
C GLU A 98 -25.10 -23.81 16.03
N ASN A 99 -25.77 -22.75 15.57
CA ASN A 99 -27.18 -22.52 15.90
C ASN A 99 -28.12 -23.59 15.35
N ALA A 100 -27.89 -24.06 14.12
CA ALA A 100 -28.68 -25.15 13.55
C ALA A 100 -28.48 -26.44 14.35
N TRP A 101 -27.22 -26.77 14.65
CA TRP A 101 -26.87 -27.95 15.44
C TRP A 101 -27.50 -27.91 16.84
N ILE A 102 -27.45 -26.78 17.55
CA ILE A 102 -28.09 -26.64 18.87
C ILE A 102 -29.61 -26.83 18.78
N ARG A 103 -30.26 -26.33 17.72
CA ARG A 103 -31.70 -26.52 17.51
C ARG A 103 -32.03 -28.00 17.30
N ASP A 104 -31.22 -28.71 16.53
CA ASP A 104 -31.39 -30.14 16.29
C ASP A 104 -31.18 -30.96 17.58
N GLU A 105 -30.15 -30.64 18.35
CA GLU A 105 -29.85 -31.30 19.63
C GLU A 105 -30.98 -31.07 20.66
N LEU A 106 -31.50 -29.84 20.73
CA LEU A 106 -32.64 -29.50 21.59
C LEU A 106 -33.89 -30.29 21.18
N ASN A 107 -34.22 -30.34 19.89
CA ASN A 107 -35.35 -31.12 19.38
C ASN A 107 -35.20 -32.61 19.70
N SER A 108 -34.01 -33.17 19.49
CA SER A 108 -33.68 -34.56 19.82
C SER A 108 -33.92 -34.87 21.29
N THR A 109 -33.40 -34.01 22.19
CA THR A 109 -33.57 -34.17 23.64
C THR A 109 -35.05 -34.06 24.05
N GLN A 110 -35.79 -33.11 23.49
CA GLN A 110 -37.22 -32.96 23.75
C GLN A 110 -38.03 -34.17 23.28
N GLN A 111 -37.67 -34.75 22.13
CA GLN A 111 -38.30 -35.97 21.61
C GLN A 111 -38.06 -37.15 22.55
N GLN A 112 -36.81 -37.37 22.99
CA GLN A 112 -36.46 -38.45 23.92
C GLN A 112 -37.20 -38.33 25.25
N LEU A 113 -37.29 -37.11 25.81
CA LEU A 113 -38.03 -36.84 27.04
C LEU A 113 -39.51 -37.19 26.89
N ARG A 114 -40.15 -36.81 25.78
CA ARG A 114 -41.56 -37.14 25.51
C ARG A 114 -41.79 -38.64 25.44
N THR A 115 -40.92 -39.37 24.73
CA THR A 115 -41.02 -40.82 24.62
C THR A 115 -40.82 -41.51 25.97
N ALA A 116 -39.92 -40.99 26.82
CA ALA A 116 -39.70 -41.55 28.17
C ALA A 116 -40.85 -41.27 29.15
N MET A 117 -41.69 -40.26 28.85
CA MET A 117 -42.86 -39.87 29.65
C MET A 117 -44.18 -40.49 29.13
N GLN A 118 -44.15 -41.21 28.01
CA GLN A 118 -45.28 -41.96 27.45
C GLN A 118 -45.22 -43.43 27.87
#